data_AF-A0A932WP67-F1
#
_entry.id   AF-A0A932WP67-F1
#
_cell.length_a   1.000
_cell.length_b   1.000
_cell.length_c   1.000
_cell.angle_alpha   90.00
_cell.angle_beta   90.00
_cell.angle_gamma   90.00
#
_symmetry.space_group_name_H-M   'P 1'
#
loop_
_entity.id
_entity.type
_entity.pdbx_description
1 polymer ?
#
loop_
_entity_poly.entity_id
_entity_poly.type
_entity_poly.pdbx_seq_one_letter_code
_entity_poly.pdbx_strand_id
1 'polypeptide(L)'
;MNRRDFLCTAGAAGALFAAGRFSRHTAADARSAAPGERAQIAITLDLEMSRNFPTWETTHWDYEKGNLDADTKAYSVEAARRVREKGGVIHFFCVGRVLEQENVDWLKRLAADGHKIGNHTYDHVYVLAKKPEEVQFRFTRAPWLMRGKAPADVIADNIRMTTEALKTRAGIDAAGFRTPGGFSTGLEGREDVQRILLDQGFTWCSSKYPPHANSKEGERPKQDVFDDIVKKQAA
;
A
#
# COMPACT_ATOMS: atom_id res chain seq x y z
N MET A 1 17.45 3.68 -69.43
CA MET A 1 17.96 3.40 -68.07
C MET A 1 19.14 2.45 -68.25
N ASN A 2 20.41 2.81 -68.00
CA ASN A 2 21.06 3.47 -66.85
C ASN A 2 21.61 2.43 -65.86
N ARG A 3 22.95 2.33 -65.77
CA ARG A 3 23.83 1.94 -64.63
C ARG A 3 23.42 0.82 -63.66
N ARG A 4 22.46 -0.05 -63.97
CA ARG A 4 21.98 -1.07 -63.00
C ARG A 4 22.24 -2.54 -63.34
N ASP A 5 22.90 -2.84 -64.45
CA ASP A 5 23.21 -4.23 -64.85
C ASP A 5 24.71 -4.56 -64.88
N PHE A 6 25.52 -3.83 -64.11
CA PHE A 6 26.94 -4.15 -63.97
C PHE A 6 27.20 -4.89 -62.64
N LEU A 7 27.36 -6.21 -62.79
CA LEU A 7 28.04 -7.14 -61.88
C LEU A 7 27.19 -7.90 -60.87
N CYS A 8 26.61 -8.98 -61.39
CA CYS A 8 26.72 -10.29 -60.76
C CYS A 8 28.18 -10.71 -60.50
N THR A 9 28.37 -11.39 -59.37
CA THR A 9 29.30 -12.53 -59.11
C THR A 9 30.82 -12.30 -59.03
N ALA A 10 31.34 -12.25 -57.79
CA ALA A 10 32.49 -13.02 -57.29
C ALA A 10 32.66 -12.72 -55.78
N GLY A 11 32.29 -13.63 -54.87
CA GLY A 11 33.22 -14.58 -54.30
C GLY A 11 32.69 -15.08 -52.95
N ALA A 12 32.69 -16.39 -52.77
CA ALA A 12 32.17 -17.07 -51.60
C ALA A 12 33.17 -17.08 -50.42
N ALA A 13 32.63 -17.41 -49.24
CA ALA A 13 33.28 -17.89 -48.02
C ALA A 13 33.82 -16.83 -47.02
N GLY A 14 33.15 -16.74 -45.86
CA GLY A 14 33.72 -16.11 -44.67
C GLY A 14 32.71 -15.82 -43.56
N ALA A 15 32.72 -16.66 -42.52
CA ALA A 15 32.21 -16.43 -41.17
C ALA A 15 30.68 -16.37 -40.95
N LEU A 16 30.14 -17.53 -40.60
CA LEU A 16 29.22 -17.66 -39.46
C LEU A 16 29.76 -16.85 -38.28
N PHE A 17 28.96 -15.96 -37.67
CA PHE A 17 28.83 -15.80 -36.21
C PHE A 17 27.79 -14.72 -35.86
N ALA A 18 26.84 -15.12 -35.01
CA ALA A 18 26.03 -14.27 -34.12
C ALA A 18 25.13 -13.19 -34.74
N ALA A 19 24.01 -13.60 -35.33
CA ALA A 19 22.78 -12.81 -35.24
C ALA A 19 22.35 -12.77 -33.76
N GLY A 20 22.79 -11.72 -33.06
CA GLY A 20 22.35 -11.40 -31.71
C GLY A 20 20.83 -11.31 -31.69
N ARG A 21 20.22 -12.27 -30.99
CA ARG A 21 18.80 -12.27 -30.64
C ARG A 21 18.50 -11.04 -29.78
N PHE A 22 18.24 -9.90 -30.41
CA PHE A 22 17.40 -8.89 -29.80
C PHE A 22 15.98 -9.45 -29.80
N SER A 23 15.67 -10.27 -28.79
CA SER A 23 14.29 -10.61 -28.45
C SER A 23 13.56 -9.31 -28.20
N ARG A 24 12.80 -8.87 -29.19
CA ARG A 24 11.63 -8.03 -28.97
C ARG A 24 10.75 -8.82 -28.01
N HIS A 25 10.74 -8.45 -26.73
CA HIS A 25 9.68 -8.88 -25.82
C HIS A 25 8.39 -8.23 -26.31
N THR A 26 7.75 -8.88 -27.29
CA THR A 26 6.36 -8.62 -27.61
C THR A 26 5.54 -9.05 -26.39
N ALA A 27 4.48 -8.28 -26.08
CA ALA A 27 3.53 -8.56 -25.00
C ALA A 27 2.77 -9.91 -25.15
N ALA A 28 3.19 -10.77 -26.08
CA ALA A 28 2.60 -12.07 -26.42
C ALA A 28 3.21 -13.24 -25.61
N ASP A 29 4.26 -13.01 -24.80
CA ASP A 29 4.83 -14.05 -23.92
C ASP A 29 4.19 -14.12 -22.53
N ALA A 30 3.07 -13.42 -22.33
CA ALA A 30 2.14 -13.70 -21.24
C ALA A 30 1.39 -15.03 -21.49
N ARG A 31 2.14 -16.13 -21.72
CA ARG A 31 1.59 -17.48 -21.67
C ARG A 31 0.91 -17.65 -20.32
N SER A 32 -0.35 -18.04 -20.35
CA SER A 32 -1.19 -18.30 -19.19
C SER A 32 -0.58 -19.46 -18.40
N ALA A 33 0.18 -19.12 -17.37
CA ALA A 33 0.48 -20.05 -16.30
C ALA A 33 -0.85 -20.60 -15.76
N ALA A 34 -0.91 -21.91 -15.51
CA ALA A 34 -2.10 -22.52 -14.91
C ALA A 34 -2.39 -21.86 -13.55
N PRO A 35 -3.65 -21.75 -13.11
CA PRO A 35 -3.97 -21.26 -11.76
C PRO A 35 -3.15 -22.04 -10.73
N GLY A 36 -2.24 -21.35 -10.03
CA GLY A 36 -1.31 -21.95 -9.06
C GLY A 36 0.18 -21.95 -9.44
N GLU A 37 0.54 -21.67 -10.70
CA GLU A 37 1.96 -21.62 -11.13
C GLU A 37 2.63 -20.26 -10.87
N ARG A 38 1.86 -19.21 -10.56
CA ARG A 38 2.37 -17.87 -10.26
C ARG A 38 1.85 -17.38 -8.92
N ALA A 39 2.76 -16.91 -8.07
CA ALA A 39 2.41 -16.20 -6.85
C ALA A 39 1.77 -14.86 -7.20
N GLN A 40 0.66 -14.54 -6.53
CA GLN A 40 0.10 -13.19 -6.53
C GLN A 40 0.86 -12.35 -5.52
N ILE A 41 1.41 -11.22 -5.96
CA ILE A 41 2.18 -10.30 -5.12
C ILE A 41 1.41 -9.00 -5.00
N ALA A 42 1.11 -8.59 -3.77
CA ALA A 42 0.56 -7.27 -3.47
C ALA A 42 1.65 -6.44 -2.78
N ILE A 43 1.96 -5.28 -3.36
CA ILE A 43 2.84 -4.28 -2.73
C ILE A 43 1.93 -3.21 -2.14
N THR A 44 2.02 -3.00 -0.83
CA THR A 44 1.17 -2.04 -0.15
C THR A 44 1.97 -1.15 0.78
N LEU A 45 1.60 0.13 0.88
CA LEU A 45 2.25 1.10 1.76
C LEU A 45 1.20 1.91 2.52
N ASP A 46 1.38 2.06 3.82
CA ASP A 46 0.47 2.86 4.64
C ASP A 46 1.04 4.29 4.74
N LEU A 47 0.26 5.27 4.26
CA LEU A 47 0.60 6.69 4.27
C LEU A 47 0.26 7.29 5.63
N GLU A 48 0.90 6.76 6.68
CA GLU A 48 0.56 7.06 8.07
C GLU A 48 1.63 7.80 8.87
N MET A 49 2.89 7.75 8.41
CA MET A 49 4.08 8.08 9.20
C MET A 49 3.91 9.29 10.13
N SER A 50 4.45 9.14 11.35
CA SER A 50 4.51 10.24 12.32
C SER A 50 5.36 11.37 11.76
N ARG A 51 5.01 12.62 12.08
CA ARG A 51 5.72 13.81 11.57
C ARG A 51 7.23 13.77 11.80
N ASN A 52 7.67 13.21 12.93
CA ASN A 52 9.08 13.07 13.28
C ASN A 52 9.35 11.67 13.87
N PHE A 53 10.48 11.07 13.49
CA PHE A 53 11.18 10.13 14.36
C PHE A 53 12.10 10.95 15.27
N PRO A 54 12.08 10.74 16.61
CA PRO A 54 12.98 11.49 17.45
C PRO A 54 14.43 11.13 17.13
N THR A 55 15.28 12.14 17.10
CA THR A 55 16.70 11.96 17.33
C THR A 55 16.96 11.88 18.83
N TRP A 56 18.17 11.48 19.23
CA TRP A 56 18.56 11.34 20.64
C TRP A 56 18.26 12.58 21.50
N GLU A 57 18.27 13.77 20.90
CA GLU A 57 18.05 15.06 21.55
C GLU A 57 16.56 15.50 21.56
N THR A 58 15.68 14.75 20.89
CA THR A 58 14.26 15.09 20.76
C THR A 58 13.50 14.67 22.02
N THR A 59 13.21 15.63 22.90
CA THR A 59 12.42 15.40 24.13
C THR A 59 10.90 15.47 23.92
N HIS A 60 10.46 15.93 22.75
CA HIS A 60 9.04 15.98 22.36
C HIS A 60 8.77 15.01 21.21
N TRP A 61 8.09 13.89 21.52
CA TRP A 61 7.61 12.99 20.50
C TRP A 61 6.32 13.53 19.86
N ASP A 62 6.36 13.78 18.55
CA ASP A 62 5.19 14.16 17.76
C ASP A 62 4.46 12.90 17.27
N TYR A 63 3.38 12.54 17.95
CA TYR A 63 2.54 11.37 17.64
C TYR A 63 1.54 11.63 16.50
N GLU A 64 1.60 12.79 15.83
CA GLU A 64 0.65 13.12 14.78
C GLU A 64 0.84 12.24 13.55
N LYS A 65 -0.03 11.23 13.42
CA LYS A 65 -0.17 10.39 12.24
C LYS A 65 -0.81 11.17 11.09
N GLY A 66 -0.34 10.90 9.87
CA GLY A 66 -0.83 11.51 8.63
C GLY A 66 -0.25 12.89 8.31
N ASN A 67 0.62 13.45 9.15
CA ASN A 67 1.35 14.69 8.85
C ASN A 67 2.70 14.39 8.17
N LEU A 68 2.64 13.82 6.97
CA LEU A 68 3.81 13.37 6.20
C LEU A 68 4.72 14.54 5.81
N ASP A 69 6.02 14.38 6.04
CA ASP A 69 7.06 15.29 5.56
C ASP A 69 7.31 15.17 4.05
N ALA A 70 8.24 15.97 3.54
CA ALA A 70 8.59 15.96 2.12
C ALA A 70 9.26 14.64 1.69
N ASP A 71 10.11 14.07 2.55
CA ASP A 71 10.89 12.86 2.25
C ASP A 71 9.99 11.62 2.17
N THR A 72 9.00 11.51 3.06
CA THR A 72 8.01 10.42 3.04
C THR A 72 7.14 10.48 1.78
N LYS A 73 6.75 11.67 1.34
CA LYS A 73 6.02 11.86 0.08
C LYS A 73 6.91 11.51 -1.12
N ALA A 74 8.16 11.98 -1.13
CA ALA A 74 9.12 11.68 -2.18
C ALA A 74 9.39 10.18 -2.29
N TYR A 75 9.56 9.50 -1.16
CA TYR A 75 9.71 8.04 -1.08
C TYR A 75 8.49 7.33 -1.70
N SER A 76 7.28 7.75 -1.34
CA SER A 76 6.05 7.13 -1.85
C SER A 76 5.94 7.25 -3.37
N VAL A 77 6.26 8.43 -3.92
CA VAL A 77 6.29 8.68 -5.37
C VAL A 77 7.39 7.87 -6.07
N GLU A 78 8.58 7.82 -5.49
CA GLU A 78 9.71 7.08 -6.07
C GLU A 78 9.48 5.55 -6.04
N ALA A 79 8.91 5.03 -4.95
CA ALA A 79 8.52 3.62 -4.85
C ALA A 79 7.48 3.26 -5.92
N ALA A 80 6.45 4.10 -6.07
CA ALA A 80 5.43 3.96 -7.11
C ALA A 80 6.03 3.94 -8.52
N ARG A 81 6.91 4.90 -8.83
CA ARG A 81 7.62 4.96 -10.12
C ARG A 81 8.39 3.66 -10.40
N ARG A 82 9.20 3.19 -9.45
CA ARG A 82 9.98 1.95 -9.60
C ARG A 82 9.11 0.71 -9.82
N VAL A 83 8.02 0.59 -9.05
CA VAL A 83 7.09 -0.53 -9.19
C VAL A 83 6.40 -0.49 -10.55
N ARG A 84 5.96 0.69 -11.00
CA ARG A 84 5.34 0.88 -12.31
C ARG A 84 6.29 0.57 -13.46
N GLU A 85 7.57 0.94 -13.36
CA GLU A 85 8.59 0.59 -14.35
C GLU A 85 8.81 -0.92 -14.51
N LYS A 86 8.42 -1.71 -13.52
CA LYS A 86 8.41 -3.17 -13.56
C LYS A 86 7.03 -3.76 -13.92
N GLY A 87 6.08 -2.92 -14.32
CA GLY A 87 4.72 -3.32 -14.68
C GLY A 87 3.78 -3.60 -13.51
N GLY A 88 4.18 -3.23 -12.28
CA GLY A 88 3.37 -3.41 -11.08
C GLY A 88 2.59 -2.15 -10.68
N VAL A 89 1.77 -2.28 -9.65
CA VAL A 89 1.10 -1.17 -8.96
C VAL A 89 1.21 -1.33 -7.45
N ILE A 90 1.31 -0.21 -6.74
CA ILE A 90 1.22 -0.17 -5.28
C ILE A 90 -0.23 0.12 -4.86
N HIS A 91 -0.64 -0.50 -3.76
CA HIS A 91 -1.84 -0.12 -3.02
C HIS A 91 -1.45 0.69 -1.78
N PHE A 92 -1.71 1.99 -1.81
CA PHE A 92 -1.50 2.88 -0.68
C PHE A 92 -2.72 2.92 0.23
N PHE A 93 -2.56 2.96 1.55
CA PHE A 93 -3.65 3.21 2.48
C PHE A 93 -3.45 4.55 3.16
N CYS A 94 -4.39 5.48 2.94
CA CYS A 94 -4.23 6.88 3.30
C CYS A 94 -4.89 7.19 4.64
N VAL A 95 -4.11 7.72 5.60
CA VAL A 95 -4.65 8.37 6.80
C VAL A 95 -5.31 9.68 6.38
N GLY A 96 -6.55 9.91 6.79
CA GLY A 96 -7.34 11.06 6.32
C GLY A 96 -6.70 12.42 6.59
N ARG A 97 -5.97 12.57 7.71
CA ARG A 97 -5.20 13.79 8.03
C ARG A 97 -4.16 14.19 6.98
N VAL A 98 -3.68 13.27 6.13
CA VAL A 98 -2.82 13.60 4.98
C VAL A 98 -3.49 14.64 4.07
N LEU A 99 -4.83 14.64 4.00
CA LEU A 99 -5.59 15.49 3.10
C LEU A 99 -5.87 16.90 3.65
N GLU A 100 -5.54 17.14 4.92
CA GLU A 100 -5.49 18.48 5.52
C GLU A 100 -4.29 19.29 4.99
N GLN A 101 -3.26 18.61 4.48
CA GLN A 101 -2.05 19.27 4.01
C GLN A 101 -2.34 20.15 2.78
N GLU A 102 -1.59 21.25 2.67
CA GLU A 102 -1.74 22.23 1.59
C GLU A 102 -1.63 21.59 0.21
N ASN A 103 -0.59 20.78 0.00
CA ASN A 103 -0.35 20.06 -1.25
C ASN A 103 -0.64 18.56 -1.14
N VAL A 104 -1.63 18.11 -1.93
CA VAL A 104 -2.01 16.70 -2.11
C VAL A 104 -1.83 16.23 -3.56
N ASP A 105 -1.16 17.01 -4.41
CA ASP A 105 -1.06 16.70 -5.85
C ASP A 105 -0.20 15.48 -6.13
N TRP A 106 0.75 15.18 -5.25
CA TRP A 106 1.51 13.93 -5.30
C TRP A 106 0.60 12.70 -5.17
N LEU A 107 -0.42 12.75 -4.30
CA LEU A 107 -1.39 11.67 -4.12
C LEU A 107 -2.29 11.53 -5.35
N LYS A 108 -2.72 12.65 -5.95
CA LYS A 108 -3.45 12.66 -7.22
C LYS A 108 -2.64 12.03 -8.34
N ARG A 109 -1.34 12.34 -8.43
CA ARG A 109 -0.43 11.72 -9.41
C ARG A 109 -0.31 10.22 -9.21
N LEU A 110 -0.15 9.75 -7.96
CA LEU A 110 -0.14 8.31 -7.65
C LEU A 110 -1.40 7.61 -8.18
N ALA A 111 -2.57 8.18 -7.93
CA ALA A 111 -3.84 7.64 -8.41
C ALA A 111 -3.96 7.69 -9.95
N ALA A 112 -3.54 8.80 -10.58
CA ALA A 112 -3.52 8.95 -12.03
C ALA A 112 -2.58 7.95 -12.73
N ASP A 113 -1.47 7.59 -12.08
CA ASP A 113 -0.52 6.55 -12.54
C ASP A 113 -1.05 5.12 -12.36
N GLY A 114 -2.28 4.96 -11.85
CA GLY A 114 -2.97 3.68 -11.70
C GLY A 114 -2.78 2.99 -10.35
N HIS A 115 -2.04 3.61 -9.42
CA HIS A 115 -1.91 3.10 -8.05
C HIS A 115 -3.25 3.23 -7.29
N LYS A 116 -3.52 2.28 -6.41
CA LYS A 116 -4.77 2.26 -5.63
C LYS A 116 -4.57 2.98 -4.32
N ILE A 117 -5.55 3.79 -3.92
CA ILE A 117 -5.55 4.49 -2.64
C ILE A 117 -6.76 4.02 -1.83
N GLY A 118 -6.49 3.24 -0.78
CA GLY A 118 -7.47 2.76 0.19
C GLY A 118 -7.59 3.68 1.40
N ASN A 119 -8.57 3.36 2.24
CA ASN A 119 -8.87 4.10 3.47
C ASN A 119 -8.10 3.51 4.66
N HIS A 120 -7.51 4.38 5.48
CA HIS A 120 -6.77 4.02 6.69
C HIS A 120 -7.23 4.79 7.94
N THR A 121 -8.52 5.12 8.00
CA THR A 121 -9.17 6.00 9.00
C THR A 121 -8.62 7.43 9.01
N TYR A 122 -9.30 8.35 9.71
CA TYR A 122 -8.93 9.77 9.65
C TYR A 122 -7.78 10.11 10.58
N ASP A 123 -7.95 9.79 11.86
CA ASP A 123 -6.99 10.01 12.95
C ASP A 123 -6.15 8.77 13.28
N HIS A 124 -6.09 7.77 12.39
CA HIS A 124 -5.39 6.50 12.64
C HIS A 124 -5.94 5.78 13.89
N VAL A 125 -7.26 5.64 13.99
CA VAL A 125 -7.90 5.13 15.21
C VAL A 125 -7.77 3.61 15.35
N TYR A 126 -7.55 3.15 16.58
CA TYR A 126 -7.56 1.73 16.93
C TYR A 126 -8.98 1.17 16.81
N VAL A 127 -9.24 0.46 15.72
CA VAL A 127 -10.60 0.00 15.39
C VAL A 127 -11.14 -1.07 16.34
N LEU A 128 -10.29 -1.71 17.15
CA LEU A 128 -10.74 -2.66 18.17
C LEU A 128 -11.07 -2.00 19.52
N ALA A 129 -10.92 -0.68 19.65
CA ALA A 129 -11.25 0.09 20.86
C ALA A 129 -12.71 -0.11 21.28
N LYS A 130 -12.92 -0.43 22.56
CA LYS A 130 -14.22 -0.53 23.23
C LYS A 130 -14.42 0.57 24.27
N LYS A 131 -13.34 1.27 24.65
CA LYS A 131 -13.38 2.42 25.56
C LYS A 131 -12.80 3.68 24.91
N PRO A 132 -13.24 4.88 25.30
CA PRO A 132 -12.76 6.13 24.71
C PRO A 132 -11.24 6.29 24.72
N GLU A 133 -10.58 5.92 25.82
CA GLU A 133 -9.14 6.03 26.00
C GLU A 133 -8.32 5.11 25.09
N GLU A 134 -8.95 4.08 24.51
CA GLU A 134 -8.30 3.13 23.61
C GLU A 134 -8.32 3.62 22.15
N VAL A 135 -9.20 4.56 21.79
CA VAL A 135 -9.48 4.91 20.39
C VAL A 135 -8.25 5.47 19.68
N GLN A 136 -7.61 6.46 20.28
CA GLN A 136 -6.32 7.01 19.84
C GLN A 136 -5.79 7.92 20.95
N PHE A 137 -4.48 7.93 21.15
CA PHE A 137 -3.81 8.77 22.16
C PHE A 137 -4.15 10.26 22.03
N ARG A 138 -4.42 10.75 20.81
CA ARG A 138 -4.91 12.11 20.56
C ARG A 138 -6.16 12.44 21.38
N PHE A 139 -7.10 11.50 21.51
CA PHE A 139 -8.35 11.73 22.24
C PHE A 139 -8.17 11.72 23.75
N THR A 140 -7.09 11.12 24.28
CA THR A 140 -6.71 11.30 25.68
C THR A 140 -6.28 12.74 25.97
N ARG A 141 -5.56 13.38 25.04
CA ARG A 141 -5.13 14.79 25.16
C ARG A 141 -6.21 15.79 24.81
N ALA A 142 -7.11 15.44 23.88
CA ALA A 142 -8.17 16.31 23.38
C ALA A 142 -9.52 15.57 23.33
N PRO A 143 -10.10 15.18 24.48
CA PRO A 143 -11.30 14.35 24.54
C PRO A 143 -12.55 15.00 23.93
N TRP A 144 -12.60 16.34 23.88
CA TRP A 144 -13.69 17.08 23.24
C TRP A 144 -13.83 16.78 21.74
N LEU A 145 -12.77 16.31 21.07
CA LEU A 145 -12.81 15.93 19.65
C LEU A 145 -13.73 14.71 19.41
N MET A 146 -13.91 13.84 20.42
CA MET A 146 -14.89 12.76 20.35
C MET A 146 -16.34 13.24 20.45
N ARG A 147 -16.58 14.48 20.92
CA ARG A 147 -17.92 15.07 21.09
C ARG A 147 -18.88 14.19 21.91
N GLY A 148 -18.35 13.50 22.92
CA GLY A 148 -19.12 12.58 23.77
C GLY A 148 -19.61 11.31 23.07
N LYS A 149 -19.17 11.03 21.84
CA LYS A 149 -19.56 9.84 21.08
C LYS A 149 -18.94 8.57 21.66
N ALA A 150 -19.64 7.44 21.47
CA ALA A 150 -19.10 6.13 21.79
C ALA A 150 -17.94 5.78 20.82
N PRO A 151 -17.00 4.90 21.22
CA PRO A 151 -15.88 4.47 20.38
C PRO A 151 -16.29 3.98 18.98
N ALA A 152 -17.36 3.17 18.88
CA ALA A 152 -17.85 2.67 17.60
C ALA A 152 -18.29 3.80 16.65
N ASP A 153 -18.95 4.83 17.16
CA ASP A 153 -19.37 5.99 16.38
C ASP A 153 -18.17 6.83 15.93
N VAL A 154 -17.14 6.97 16.78
CA VAL A 154 -15.89 7.66 16.43
C VAL A 154 -15.14 6.89 15.34
N ILE A 155 -15.11 5.56 15.42
CA ILE A 155 -14.55 4.70 14.36
C ILE A 155 -15.32 4.88 13.05
N ALA A 156 -16.66 4.81 13.09
CA ALA A 156 -17.49 4.99 11.91
C ALA A 156 -17.29 6.37 11.25
N ASP A 157 -17.23 7.44 12.06
CA ASP A 157 -16.92 8.79 11.59
C ASP A 157 -15.53 8.87 10.94
N ASN A 158 -14.53 8.26 11.57
CA ASN A 158 -13.16 8.27 11.07
C ASN A 158 -13.02 7.56 9.71
N ILE A 159 -13.70 6.43 9.54
CA ILE A 159 -13.71 5.72 8.25
C ILE A 159 -14.42 6.59 7.21
N ARG A 160 -15.61 7.11 7.52
CA ARG A 160 -16.42 7.90 6.58
C ARG A 160 -15.69 9.17 6.15
N MET A 161 -15.13 9.90 7.11
CA MET A 161 -14.43 11.17 6.87
C MET A 161 -13.22 11.00 5.96
N THR A 162 -12.45 9.92 6.09
CA THR A 162 -11.34 9.63 5.17
C THR A 162 -11.82 9.39 3.75
N THR A 163 -12.91 8.65 3.56
CA THR A 163 -13.50 8.42 2.23
C THR A 163 -13.99 9.73 1.61
N GLU A 164 -14.72 10.54 2.38
CA GLU A 164 -15.21 11.86 1.95
C GLU A 164 -14.06 12.82 1.60
N ALA A 165 -13.01 12.82 2.42
CA ALA A 165 -11.84 13.66 2.20
C ALA A 165 -11.06 13.22 0.94
N LEU A 166 -10.85 11.92 0.72
CA LEU A 166 -10.22 11.39 -0.50
C LEU A 166 -10.98 11.83 -1.75
N LYS A 167 -12.30 11.73 -1.71
CA LYS A 167 -13.15 12.16 -2.82
C LYS A 167 -13.07 13.67 -3.05
N THR A 168 -13.23 14.45 -2.00
CA THR A 168 -13.35 15.91 -2.10
C THR A 168 -12.03 16.61 -2.40
N ARG A 169 -10.93 16.18 -1.75
CA ARG A 169 -9.61 16.84 -1.88
C ARG A 169 -8.78 16.32 -3.03
N ALA A 170 -8.92 15.04 -3.38
CA ALA A 170 -8.09 14.38 -4.38
C ALA A 170 -8.87 13.82 -5.57
N GLY A 171 -10.20 13.79 -5.53
CA GLY A 171 -11.01 13.19 -6.59
C GLY A 171 -10.93 11.66 -6.62
N ILE A 172 -10.51 11.04 -5.51
CA ILE A 172 -10.19 9.61 -5.44
C ILE A 172 -11.30 8.86 -4.72
N ASP A 173 -11.81 7.81 -5.35
CA ASP A 173 -12.68 6.83 -4.69
C ASP A 173 -11.81 5.81 -3.93
N ALA A 174 -12.10 5.61 -2.64
CA ALA A 174 -11.30 4.75 -1.78
C ALA A 174 -11.36 3.28 -2.24
N ALA A 175 -10.21 2.69 -2.51
CA ALA A 175 -10.08 1.32 -3.00
C ALA A 175 -9.89 0.32 -1.85
N GLY A 176 -10.92 0.07 -1.04
CA GLY A 176 -10.82 -0.86 0.10
C GLY A 176 -10.27 -0.21 1.38
N PHE A 177 -10.13 -1.03 2.42
CA PHE A 177 -9.84 -0.56 3.78
C PHE A 177 -8.69 -1.35 4.42
N ARG A 178 -7.83 -0.66 5.16
CA ARG A 178 -6.83 -1.26 6.06
C ARG A 178 -6.96 -0.67 7.44
N THR A 179 -6.95 -1.54 8.45
CA THR A 179 -6.98 -1.11 9.84
C THR A 179 -5.66 -0.44 10.23
N PRO A 180 -5.70 0.65 11.02
CA PRO A 180 -4.54 1.12 11.77
C PRO A 180 -4.00 0.00 12.69
N GLY A 181 -2.90 -0.62 12.26
CA GLY A 181 -2.33 -1.82 12.86
C GLY A 181 -2.85 -3.14 12.29
N GLY A 182 -2.05 -4.20 12.43
CA GLY A 182 -2.42 -5.58 12.11
C GLY A 182 -2.76 -6.37 13.37
N PHE A 183 -3.78 -7.22 13.29
CA PHE A 183 -4.32 -7.96 14.44
C PHE A 183 -4.30 -9.47 14.19
N SER A 184 -3.93 -10.25 15.21
CA SER A 184 -3.82 -11.72 15.11
C SER A 184 -5.09 -12.39 14.58
N THR A 185 -6.25 -11.92 15.01
CA THR A 185 -7.58 -12.41 14.62
C THR A 185 -8.33 -11.43 13.71
N GLY A 186 -7.65 -10.43 13.16
CA GLY A 186 -8.29 -9.40 12.33
C GLY A 186 -9.40 -8.66 13.07
N LEU A 187 -10.64 -8.78 12.58
CA LEU A 187 -11.83 -8.14 13.17
C LEU A 187 -12.77 -9.13 13.88
N GLU A 188 -12.33 -10.36 14.16
CA GLU A 188 -13.13 -11.32 14.94
C GLU A 188 -13.49 -10.74 16.33
N GLY A 189 -14.75 -10.83 16.73
CA GLY A 189 -15.25 -10.23 17.98
C GLY A 189 -15.49 -8.72 17.91
N ARG A 190 -15.40 -8.14 16.72
CA ARG A 190 -15.80 -6.76 16.37
C ARG A 190 -16.74 -6.76 15.15
N GLU A 191 -17.80 -7.57 15.23
CA GLU A 191 -18.84 -7.67 14.21
C GLU A 191 -19.54 -6.32 13.97
N ASP A 192 -19.57 -5.45 14.99
CA ASP A 192 -20.01 -4.06 14.87
C ASP A 192 -19.14 -3.26 13.88
N VAL A 193 -17.82 -3.41 13.92
CA VAL A 193 -16.90 -2.75 12.97
C VAL A 193 -17.00 -3.36 11.59
N GLN A 194 -17.14 -4.69 11.50
CA GLN A 194 -17.38 -5.36 10.22
C GLN A 194 -18.65 -4.82 9.56
N ARG A 195 -19.73 -4.62 10.33
CA ARG A 195 -20.98 -4.01 9.85
C ARG A 195 -20.76 -2.57 9.39
N ILE A 196 -20.05 -1.76 10.18
CA ILE A 196 -19.70 -0.38 9.78
C ILE A 196 -18.97 -0.35 8.43
N LEU A 197 -18.01 -1.24 8.21
CA LEU A 197 -17.27 -1.32 6.95
C LEU A 197 -18.17 -1.68 5.77
N LEU A 198 -19.04 -2.68 5.94
CA LEU A 198 -20.01 -3.10 4.93
C LEU A 198 -21.00 -1.98 4.60
N ASP A 199 -21.55 -1.33 5.62
CA ASP A 199 -22.53 -0.24 5.46
C ASP A 199 -21.91 0.99 4.77
N GLN A 200 -20.59 1.17 4.90
CA GLN A 200 -19.82 2.20 4.19
C GLN A 200 -19.29 1.73 2.81
N GLY A 201 -19.69 0.54 2.35
CA GLY A 201 -19.40 0.04 1.00
C GLY A 201 -18.08 -0.69 0.83
N PHE A 202 -17.35 -0.98 1.91
CA PHE A 202 -16.13 -1.79 1.83
C PHE A 202 -16.47 -3.28 1.78
N THR A 203 -15.99 -3.96 0.74
CA THR A 203 -16.23 -5.41 0.53
C THR A 203 -15.09 -6.30 1.03
N TRP A 204 -13.97 -5.70 1.43
CA TRP A 204 -12.82 -6.39 2.00
C TRP A 204 -12.04 -5.44 2.92
N CYS A 205 -11.30 -6.02 3.88
CA CYS A 205 -10.36 -5.28 4.70
C CYS A 205 -9.04 -6.05 4.85
N SER A 206 -7.93 -5.31 4.91
CA SER A 206 -6.62 -5.85 5.27
C SER A 206 -6.38 -5.56 6.75
N SER A 207 -6.57 -6.55 7.62
CA SER A 207 -6.41 -6.39 9.07
C SER A 207 -5.79 -7.59 9.78
N LYS A 208 -6.00 -8.81 9.26
CA LYS A 208 -5.51 -10.05 9.89
C LYS A 208 -4.00 -10.21 9.68
N TYR A 209 -3.26 -10.35 10.78
CA TYR A 209 -1.83 -10.61 10.81
C TYR A 209 -1.53 -11.63 11.94
N PRO A 210 -1.73 -12.94 11.68
CA PRO A 210 -1.56 -13.97 12.69
C PRO A 210 -0.08 -14.05 13.11
N PRO A 211 0.20 -14.27 14.41
CA PRO A 211 1.56 -14.40 14.89
C PRO A 211 2.22 -15.65 14.29
N HIS A 212 3.43 -15.48 13.79
CA HIS A 212 4.23 -16.51 13.18
C HIS A 212 5.66 -16.48 13.74
N ALA A 213 6.41 -17.57 13.52
CA ALA A 213 7.82 -17.65 13.84
C ALA A 213 8.61 -16.53 13.13
N ASN A 214 9.70 -16.08 13.76
CA ASN A 214 10.59 -15.08 13.18
C ASN A 214 12.05 -15.52 13.38
N SER A 215 12.95 -15.04 12.52
CA SER A 215 14.38 -15.20 12.75
C SER A 215 14.86 -14.24 13.84
N LYS A 216 16.05 -14.52 14.38
CA LYS A 216 16.76 -13.55 15.21
C LYS A 216 17.17 -12.36 14.34
N GLU A 217 17.27 -11.19 14.96
CA GLU A 217 17.72 -9.98 14.29
C GLU A 217 19.10 -10.18 13.62
N GLY A 218 19.23 -9.76 12.37
CA GLY A 218 20.44 -9.94 11.57
C GLY A 218 20.62 -11.35 10.99
N GLU A 219 19.82 -12.34 11.39
CA GLU A 219 19.88 -13.70 10.85
C GLU A 219 18.89 -13.90 9.69
N ARG A 220 19.35 -14.61 8.65
CA ARG A 220 18.49 -15.00 7.53
C ARG A 220 17.39 -15.98 8.00
N PRO A 221 16.12 -15.76 7.63
CA PRO A 221 15.05 -16.71 7.91
C PRO A 221 15.38 -18.10 7.35
N LYS A 222 15.13 -19.12 8.17
CA LYS A 222 15.26 -20.54 7.82
C LYS A 222 13.92 -21.07 7.29
N GLN A 223 13.94 -22.27 6.73
CA GLN A 223 12.75 -22.86 6.07
C GLN A 223 11.57 -23.04 7.03
N ASP A 224 11.84 -23.41 8.29
CA ASP A 224 10.84 -23.54 9.35
C ASP A 224 10.06 -22.25 9.61
N VAL A 225 10.72 -21.08 9.50
CA VAL A 225 10.06 -19.77 9.59
C VAL A 225 9.08 -19.57 8.43
N PHE A 226 9.51 -19.88 7.20
CA PHE A 226 8.63 -19.77 6.03
C PHE A 226 7.44 -20.74 6.12
N ASP A 227 7.67 -21.97 6.57
CA ASP A 227 6.63 -22.98 6.72
C ASP A 227 5.60 -22.58 7.79
N ASP A 228 6.04 -21.99 8.91
CA ASP A 228 5.12 -21.47 9.92
C ASP A 228 4.33 -20.27 9.41
N ILE A 229 4.94 -19.33 8.67
CA ILE A 229 4.21 -18.22 8.03
C ILE A 229 3.09 -18.75 7.13
N VAL A 230 3.39 -19.70 6.24
CA VAL A 230 2.39 -20.28 5.33
C VAL A 230 1.27 -20.96 6.12
N LYS A 231 1.63 -21.74 7.15
CA LYS A 231 0.67 -22.43 8.02
C LYS A 231 -0.25 -21.45 8.76
N LYS A 232 0.29 -20.35 9.27
CA LYS A 232 -0.47 -19.35 10.05
C LYS A 232 -1.39 -18.51 9.18
N GLN A 233 -1.01 -18.22 7.94
CA GLN A 233 -1.82 -17.43 7.01
C GLN A 233 -2.95 -18.24 6.35
N ALA A 234 -2.85 -19.58 6.34
CA ALA A 234 -3.90 -20.46 5.81
C ALA A 234 -5.08 -20.68 6.78
N ALA A 235 -4.94 -20.28 8.05
CA ALA A 235 -5.94 -20.40 9.11
C ALA A 235 -6.66 -19.07 9.37
#